data_AF-A0A139A3W1-F1
#
_entry.id   AF-A0A139A3W1-F1
#
_cell.length_a   1.000
_cell.length_b   1.000
_cell.length_c   1.000
_cell.angle_alpha   90.00
_cell.angle_beta   90.00
_cell.angle_gamma   90.00
#
_symmetry.space_group_name_H-M   'P 1'
#
loop_
_entity.id
_entity.type
_entity.pdbx_description
1 polymer ?
#
loop_
_entity_poly.entity_id
_entity_poly.type
_entity_poly.pdbx_seq_one_letter_code
_entity_poly.pdbx_strand_id
1 'polypeptide(L)'
;QTFLKRVRMLESILEKSKCYVEAAFALQLHADQLSWDVERSVEAMPEIGFPDAQLEFERKEILFLQILDLLERGKAYERAIETCKELEYQDERLTFDYARLGDVLRKRAALYEKIQNEERYDSAYFRVGYIGKKWPDALRNKTFIYKGHEWEKIASFCDRILDRHPDSKLLRQAQPPGDEIREGNTLYVQVTSVKPEQDWSKKVPPFVRSYFEGNEVCVFSVTRPFKKKLRPNPAKTTQQPPNEFLELWTEKTVMVTENRFPGLLRRSEVIYHKTVELSPVENAVIAMINKNREISSLAVKYEAIAAAEEAKSRTESSGMKVTAKQPLNINPFTMSLNGAVDAPVNGGVPMYKTAFLSEEYLTENPDKEEMVALLRKSIDEQVQIIATTLVTHEKLVPPAMRPLHSNIIKRERSS
;
A
#
# COMPACT_ATOMS: atom_id res chain seq x y z
N GLN A 1 -18.22 -21.63 -26.07
CA GLN A 1 -17.00 -21.47 -26.90
C GLN A 1 -16.56 -20.02 -27.11
N THR A 2 -17.40 -19.09 -27.59
CA THR A 2 -17.02 -17.67 -27.81
C THR A 2 -16.48 -16.95 -26.57
N PHE A 3 -17.06 -17.22 -25.39
CA PHE A 3 -16.56 -16.70 -24.11
C PHE A 3 -15.11 -17.13 -23.83
N LEU A 4 -14.81 -18.43 -23.95
CA LEU A 4 -13.47 -18.99 -23.68
C LEU A 4 -12.40 -18.46 -24.65
N LYS A 5 -12.76 -18.26 -25.93
CA LYS A 5 -11.88 -17.60 -26.90
C LYS A 5 -11.51 -16.17 -26.46
N ARG A 6 -12.48 -15.41 -25.95
CA ARG A 6 -12.23 -14.05 -25.42
C ARG A 6 -11.39 -14.07 -24.16
N VAL A 7 -11.62 -15.01 -23.25
CA VAL A 7 -10.82 -15.18 -22.03
C VAL A 7 -9.35 -15.44 -22.37
N ARG A 8 -9.08 -16.34 -23.30
CA ARG A 8 -7.71 -16.64 -23.75
C ARG A 8 -7.05 -15.50 -24.50
N MET A 9 -7.81 -14.78 -25.32
CA MET A 9 -7.30 -13.56 -25.96
C MET A 9 -6.93 -12.50 -24.91
N LEU A 10 -7.77 -12.31 -23.89
CA LEU A 10 -7.50 -11.39 -22.78
C LEU A 10 -6.24 -11.81 -22.02
N GLU A 11 -6.13 -13.07 -21.65
CA GLU A 11 -4.93 -13.62 -20.99
C GLU A 11 -3.66 -13.36 -21.80
N SER A 12 -3.65 -13.69 -23.10
CA SER A 12 -2.48 -13.46 -23.96
C SER A 12 -2.08 -11.98 -24.04
N ILE A 13 -3.06 -11.06 -24.07
CA ILE A 13 -2.79 -9.62 -24.07
C ILE A 13 -2.18 -9.19 -22.73
N LEU A 14 -2.70 -9.71 -21.62
CA LEU A 14 -2.23 -9.38 -20.27
C LEU A 14 -0.82 -9.94 -20.04
N GLU A 15 -0.54 -11.18 -20.47
CA GLU A 15 0.79 -11.77 -20.36
C GLU A 15 1.82 -10.99 -21.18
N LYS A 16 1.49 -10.63 -22.44
CA LYS A 16 2.36 -9.78 -23.28
C LYS A 16 2.62 -8.41 -22.65
N SER A 17 1.66 -7.90 -21.89
CA SER A 17 1.77 -6.65 -21.13
C SER A 17 2.44 -6.83 -19.76
N LYS A 18 2.99 -8.03 -19.46
CA LYS A 18 3.61 -8.41 -18.18
C LYS A 18 2.68 -8.24 -16.97
N CYS A 19 1.37 -8.32 -17.20
CA CYS A 19 0.32 -8.24 -16.19
C CYS A 19 -0.07 -9.66 -15.76
N TYR A 20 0.89 -10.40 -15.18
CA TYR A 20 0.76 -11.85 -14.95
C TYR A 20 -0.34 -12.20 -13.96
N VAL A 21 -0.54 -11.41 -12.91
CA VAL A 21 -1.60 -11.65 -11.91
C VAL A 21 -2.99 -11.50 -12.55
N GLU A 22 -3.17 -10.46 -13.37
CA GLU A 22 -4.42 -10.26 -14.10
C GLU A 22 -4.64 -11.37 -15.15
N ALA A 23 -3.57 -11.83 -15.81
CA ALA A 23 -3.62 -12.95 -16.74
C ALA A 23 -4.06 -14.25 -16.04
N ALA A 24 -3.55 -14.50 -14.82
CA ALA A 24 -3.97 -15.63 -14.00
C ALA A 24 -5.47 -15.56 -13.67
N PHE A 25 -5.98 -14.39 -13.27
CA PHE A 25 -7.41 -14.21 -13.03
C PHE A 25 -8.26 -14.37 -14.31
N ALA A 26 -7.74 -13.99 -15.47
CA ALA A 26 -8.41 -14.29 -16.73
C ALA A 26 -8.52 -15.81 -16.94
N LEU A 27 -7.45 -16.59 -16.74
CA LEU A 27 -7.52 -18.06 -16.82
C LEU A 27 -8.42 -18.69 -15.79
N GLN A 28 -8.50 -18.12 -14.58
CA GLN A 28 -9.42 -18.57 -13.56
C GLN A 28 -10.86 -18.58 -14.08
N LEU A 29 -11.27 -17.58 -14.88
CA LEU A 29 -12.61 -17.56 -15.49
C LEU A 29 -12.87 -18.76 -16.41
N HIS A 30 -11.84 -19.32 -17.06
CA HIS A 30 -11.97 -20.56 -17.82
C HIS A 30 -12.06 -21.76 -16.87
N ALA A 31 -11.18 -21.83 -15.87
CA ALA A 31 -11.17 -22.92 -14.90
C ALA A 31 -12.48 -23.03 -14.11
N ASP A 32 -13.14 -21.90 -13.84
CA ASP A 32 -14.44 -21.83 -13.15
C ASP A 32 -15.60 -22.38 -13.98
N GLN A 33 -15.45 -22.54 -15.31
CA GLN A 33 -16.45 -23.20 -16.16
C GLN A 33 -16.35 -24.73 -16.12
N LEU A 34 -15.32 -25.28 -15.48
CA LEU A 34 -15.06 -26.71 -15.39
C LEU A 34 -15.31 -27.21 -13.98
N SER A 35 -15.76 -28.46 -13.86
CA SER A 35 -15.85 -29.15 -12.58
C SER A 35 -14.62 -30.04 -12.35
N TRP A 36 -14.32 -30.36 -11.09
CA TRP A 36 -13.33 -31.38 -10.76
C TRP A 36 -13.97 -32.76 -10.90
N ASP A 37 -14.35 -33.11 -12.13
CA ASP A 37 -15.05 -34.35 -12.48
C ASP A 37 -14.12 -35.27 -13.29
N VAL A 38 -13.90 -36.47 -12.76
CA VAL A 38 -12.99 -37.49 -13.31
C VAL A 38 -13.65 -38.41 -14.34
N GLU A 39 -14.96 -38.32 -14.51
CA GLU A 39 -15.73 -39.16 -15.46
C GLU A 39 -16.19 -38.34 -16.67
N ARG A 40 -16.44 -37.04 -16.48
CA ARG A 40 -16.93 -36.17 -17.53
C ARG A 40 -15.82 -35.73 -18.48
N SER A 41 -16.04 -35.92 -19.78
CA SER A 41 -15.15 -35.44 -20.83
C SER A 41 -15.62 -34.12 -21.44
N VAL A 42 -14.66 -33.34 -21.91
CA VAL A 42 -14.87 -32.11 -22.67
C VAL A 42 -14.23 -32.22 -24.04
N GLU A 43 -14.93 -31.67 -25.03
CA GLU A 43 -14.49 -31.67 -26.42
C GLU A 43 -13.14 -30.94 -26.60
N ALA A 44 -12.44 -31.33 -27.67
CA ALA A 44 -11.26 -30.63 -28.14
C ALA A 44 -11.57 -29.16 -28.44
N MET A 45 -10.67 -28.27 -28.06
CA MET A 45 -10.67 -26.86 -28.44
C MET A 45 -9.25 -26.42 -28.86
N PRO A 46 -8.80 -26.81 -30.07
CA PRO A 46 -7.43 -26.54 -30.53
C PRO A 46 -7.07 -25.05 -30.55
N GLU A 47 -8.04 -24.20 -30.87
CA GLU A 47 -7.86 -22.74 -30.94
C GLU A 47 -7.44 -22.08 -29.62
N ILE A 48 -7.64 -22.75 -28.49
CA ILE A 48 -7.27 -22.25 -27.15
C ILE A 48 -6.25 -23.16 -26.46
N GLY A 49 -5.53 -23.98 -27.23
CA GLY A 49 -4.43 -24.81 -26.75
C GLY A 49 -4.85 -26.16 -26.17
N PHE A 50 -6.05 -26.65 -26.46
CA PHE A 50 -6.52 -27.98 -26.05
C PHE A 50 -6.87 -28.82 -27.29
N PRO A 51 -5.89 -29.42 -27.98
CA PRO A 51 -6.10 -30.06 -29.28
C PRO A 51 -7.00 -31.31 -29.22
N ASP A 52 -7.02 -32.00 -28.08
CA ASP A 52 -7.71 -33.27 -27.91
C ASP A 52 -8.86 -33.16 -26.89
N ALA A 53 -9.79 -34.11 -26.97
CA ALA A 53 -10.78 -34.31 -25.92
C ALA A 53 -10.11 -34.91 -24.69
N GLN A 54 -10.49 -34.43 -23.50
CA GLN A 54 -9.86 -34.81 -22.23
C GLN A 54 -10.90 -34.73 -21.12
N LEU A 55 -10.57 -35.25 -19.94
CA LEU A 55 -11.45 -35.13 -18.78
C LEU A 55 -11.56 -33.67 -18.32
N GLU A 56 -12.71 -33.29 -17.77
CA GLU A 56 -12.89 -31.96 -17.17
C GLU A 56 -11.85 -31.73 -16.08
N PHE A 57 -11.61 -32.74 -15.25
CA PHE A 57 -10.57 -32.75 -14.23
C PHE A 57 -9.20 -32.40 -14.83
N GLU A 58 -8.73 -33.15 -15.84
CA GLU A 58 -7.42 -32.95 -16.47
C GLU A 58 -7.29 -31.55 -17.07
N ARG A 59 -8.36 -31.04 -17.71
CA ARG A 59 -8.35 -29.68 -18.28
C ARG A 59 -8.26 -28.62 -17.21
N LYS A 60 -9.06 -28.75 -16.15
CA LYS A 60 -9.07 -27.81 -15.05
C LYS A 60 -7.73 -27.80 -14.34
N GLU A 61 -7.14 -28.96 -14.16
CA GLU A 61 -5.81 -29.11 -13.58
C GLU A 61 -4.72 -28.40 -14.39
N ILE A 62 -4.67 -28.61 -15.72
CA ILE A 62 -3.73 -27.91 -16.60
C ILE A 62 -3.88 -26.39 -16.44
N LEU A 63 -5.12 -25.89 -16.35
CA LEU A 63 -5.38 -24.47 -16.13
C LEU A 63 -4.86 -24.00 -14.76
N PHE A 64 -5.08 -24.77 -13.70
CA PHE A 64 -4.58 -24.45 -12.36
C PHE A 64 -3.05 -24.39 -12.31
N LEU A 65 -2.35 -25.30 -13.01
CA LEU A 65 -0.89 -25.26 -13.11
C LEU A 65 -0.40 -24.04 -13.90
N GLN A 66 -1.10 -23.64 -14.98
CA GLN A 66 -0.81 -22.40 -15.72
C GLN A 66 -1.06 -21.15 -14.85
N ILE A 67 -2.16 -21.13 -14.09
CA ILE A 67 -2.50 -20.07 -13.14
C ILE A 67 -1.39 -19.94 -12.08
N LEU A 68 -0.90 -21.06 -11.56
CA LEU A 68 0.16 -21.07 -10.56
C LEU A 68 1.46 -20.44 -11.08
N ASP A 69 1.89 -20.80 -12.30
CA ASP A 69 3.06 -20.18 -12.95
C ASP A 69 2.89 -18.67 -13.12
N LEU A 70 1.74 -18.23 -13.61
CA LEU A 70 1.44 -16.80 -13.79
C LEU A 70 1.43 -16.04 -12.46
N LEU A 71 0.85 -16.60 -11.40
CA LEU A 71 0.84 -15.99 -10.07
C LEU A 71 2.25 -15.88 -9.48
N GLU A 72 3.09 -16.89 -9.68
CA GLU A 72 4.49 -16.83 -9.26
C GLU A 72 5.30 -15.78 -10.02
N ARG A 73 5.14 -15.70 -11.35
CA ARG A 73 5.78 -14.67 -12.18
C ARG A 73 5.30 -13.26 -11.81
N GLY A 74 4.04 -13.14 -11.40
CA GLY A 74 3.44 -11.92 -10.86
C GLY A 74 3.72 -11.65 -9.39
N LYS A 75 4.50 -12.51 -8.72
CA LYS A 75 4.83 -12.44 -7.28
C LYS A 75 3.63 -12.40 -6.32
N ALA A 76 2.48 -12.91 -6.77
CA ALA A 76 1.25 -13.03 -5.99
C ALA A 76 1.21 -14.37 -5.23
N TYR A 77 2.22 -14.58 -4.38
CA TYR A 77 2.44 -15.87 -3.71
C TYR A 77 1.29 -16.29 -2.79
N GLU A 78 0.60 -15.33 -2.16
CA GLU A 78 -0.56 -15.58 -1.31
C GLU A 78 -1.69 -16.26 -2.09
N ARG A 79 -1.96 -15.79 -3.32
CA ARG A 79 -2.95 -16.39 -4.23
C ARG A 79 -2.46 -17.70 -4.83
N ALA A 80 -1.16 -17.81 -5.11
CA ALA A 80 -0.55 -19.06 -5.55
C ALA A 80 -0.72 -20.17 -4.50
N ILE A 81 -0.57 -19.83 -3.21
CA ILE A 81 -0.78 -20.76 -2.09
C ILE A 81 -2.25 -21.20 -2.01
N GLU A 82 -3.22 -20.30 -2.24
CA GLU A 82 -4.64 -20.67 -2.33
C GLU A 82 -4.89 -21.66 -3.47
N THR A 83 -4.26 -21.45 -4.61
CA THR A 83 -4.33 -22.35 -5.77
C THR A 83 -3.73 -23.73 -5.44
N CYS A 84 -2.59 -23.77 -4.74
CA CYS A 84 -1.99 -25.02 -4.26
C CYS A 84 -2.92 -25.78 -3.31
N LYS A 85 -3.59 -25.08 -2.38
CA LYS A 85 -4.52 -25.72 -1.42
C LYS A 85 -5.70 -26.40 -2.12
N GLU A 86 -6.20 -25.79 -3.19
CA GLU A 86 -7.25 -26.40 -4.00
C GLU A 86 -6.75 -27.69 -4.65
N LEU A 87 -5.57 -27.66 -5.29
CA LEU A 87 -4.96 -28.86 -5.88
C LEU A 87 -4.70 -29.96 -4.85
N GLU A 88 -4.17 -29.60 -3.67
CA GLU A 88 -3.96 -30.54 -2.56
C GLU A 88 -5.26 -31.24 -2.16
N TYR A 89 -6.36 -30.49 -2.06
CA TYR A 89 -7.66 -31.05 -1.72
C TYR A 89 -8.12 -32.07 -2.76
N GLN A 90 -7.93 -31.78 -4.05
CA GLN A 90 -8.30 -32.70 -5.13
C GLN A 90 -7.41 -33.95 -5.13
N ASP A 91 -6.10 -33.79 -4.96
CA ASP A 91 -5.14 -34.90 -4.92
C ASP A 91 -5.35 -35.81 -3.70
N GLU A 92 -5.75 -35.26 -2.55
CA GLU A 92 -6.00 -36.03 -1.32
C GLU A 92 -7.35 -36.79 -1.36
N ARG A 93 -8.39 -36.21 -1.98
CA ARG A 93 -9.77 -36.70 -1.82
C ARG A 93 -10.42 -37.28 -3.07
N LEU A 94 -9.93 -36.93 -4.25
CA LEU A 94 -10.54 -37.33 -5.51
C LEU A 94 -9.66 -38.31 -6.29
N THR A 95 -8.41 -37.94 -6.56
CA THR A 95 -7.49 -38.78 -7.37
C THR A 95 -6.61 -39.70 -6.53
N PHE A 96 -6.39 -39.36 -5.26
CA PHE A 96 -5.47 -40.08 -4.35
C PHE A 96 -4.03 -40.17 -4.89
N ASP A 97 -3.60 -39.19 -5.69
CA ASP A 97 -2.25 -39.13 -6.22
C ASP A 97 -1.29 -38.48 -5.20
N TYR A 98 -0.76 -39.32 -4.32
CA TYR A 98 0.16 -38.86 -3.27
C TYR A 98 1.53 -38.42 -3.78
N ALA A 99 1.94 -38.84 -4.98
CA ALA A 99 3.20 -38.36 -5.57
C ALA A 99 3.06 -36.88 -5.93
N ARG A 100 1.95 -36.54 -6.59
CA ARG A 100 1.61 -35.16 -6.99
C ARG A 100 1.28 -34.29 -5.78
N LEU A 101 0.55 -34.81 -4.80
CA LEU A 101 0.34 -34.13 -3.53
C LEU A 101 1.68 -33.72 -2.90
N GLY A 102 2.68 -34.61 -2.93
CA GLY A 102 4.03 -34.31 -2.46
C GLY A 102 4.73 -33.17 -3.21
N ASP A 103 4.53 -33.08 -4.55
CA ASP A 103 5.02 -31.97 -5.36
C ASP A 103 4.34 -30.65 -5.01
N VAL A 104 3.00 -30.63 -4.89
CA VAL A 104 2.23 -29.43 -4.55
C VAL A 104 2.58 -28.92 -3.16
N LEU A 105 2.77 -29.81 -2.18
CA LEU A 105 3.19 -29.44 -0.83
C LEU A 105 4.59 -28.81 -0.81
N ARG A 106 5.55 -29.39 -1.53
CA ARG A 106 6.90 -28.80 -1.70
C ARG A 106 6.84 -27.44 -2.35
N LYS A 107 5.99 -27.28 -3.36
CA LYS A 107 5.76 -26.01 -4.04
C LYS A 107 5.20 -24.96 -3.09
N ARG A 108 4.21 -25.31 -2.27
CA ARG A 108 3.64 -24.43 -1.25
C ARG A 108 4.66 -23.99 -0.21
N ALA A 109 5.52 -24.91 0.26
CA ALA A 109 6.61 -24.57 1.16
C ALA A 109 7.56 -23.53 0.53
N ALA A 110 7.97 -23.73 -0.73
CA ALA A 110 8.81 -22.78 -1.45
C ALA A 110 8.14 -21.40 -1.62
N LEU A 111 6.80 -21.33 -1.78
CA LEU A 111 6.08 -20.06 -1.83
C LEU A 111 6.12 -19.31 -0.49
N TYR A 112 5.99 -20.01 0.64
CA TYR A 112 6.14 -19.40 1.96
C TYR A 112 7.56 -18.85 2.17
N GLU A 113 8.59 -19.58 1.73
CA GLU A 113 9.97 -19.10 1.78
C GLU A 113 10.18 -17.85 0.93
N LYS A 114 9.56 -17.77 -0.26
CA LYS A 114 9.58 -16.56 -1.09
C LYS A 114 8.91 -15.37 -0.40
N ILE A 115 7.75 -15.57 0.25
CA ILE A 115 7.06 -14.51 1.01
C ILE A 115 7.95 -13.93 2.11
N GLN A 116 8.75 -14.78 2.77
CA GLN A 116 9.60 -14.36 3.88
C GLN A 116 10.89 -13.66 3.40
N ASN A 117 11.49 -14.12 2.31
CA ASN A 117 12.86 -13.76 1.94
C ASN A 117 12.96 -12.83 0.72
N GLU A 118 11.95 -12.79 -0.14
CA GLU A 118 11.97 -11.98 -1.36
C GLU A 118 11.36 -10.60 -1.13
N GLU A 119 12.09 -9.54 -1.47
CA GLU A 119 11.54 -8.19 -1.48
C GLU A 119 10.57 -8.00 -2.64
N ARG A 120 9.37 -7.51 -2.30
CA ARG A 120 8.29 -7.22 -3.25
C ARG A 120 8.03 -5.72 -3.23
N TYR A 121 7.88 -5.14 -4.42
CA TYR A 121 7.66 -3.70 -4.56
C TYR A 121 6.19 -3.41 -4.86
N ASP A 122 5.63 -2.47 -4.11
CA ASP A 122 4.23 -2.08 -4.29
C ASP A 122 4.05 -1.23 -5.54
N SER A 123 2.95 -1.48 -6.24
CA SER A 123 2.50 -0.64 -7.34
C SER A 123 1.81 0.60 -6.80
N ALA A 124 2.03 1.76 -7.44
CA ALA A 124 1.29 2.97 -7.12
C ALA A 124 -0.17 2.85 -7.58
N TYR A 125 -1.08 3.54 -6.88
CA TYR A 125 -2.48 3.64 -7.26
C TYR A 125 -2.83 5.07 -7.71
N PHE A 126 -3.65 5.16 -8.76
CA PHE A 126 -4.05 6.43 -9.34
C PHE A 126 -5.56 6.51 -9.45
N ARG A 127 -6.13 7.59 -8.93
CA ARG A 127 -7.52 7.96 -9.20
C ARG A 127 -7.60 8.70 -10.53
N VAL A 128 -8.47 8.22 -11.42
CA VAL A 128 -8.74 8.79 -12.73
C VAL A 128 -10.22 9.15 -12.85
N GLY A 129 -10.52 10.44 -12.94
CA GLY A 129 -11.85 10.96 -13.24
C GLY A 129 -11.99 11.30 -14.72
N TYR A 130 -13.01 10.76 -15.37
CA TYR A 130 -13.36 11.08 -16.76
C TYR A 130 -14.50 12.10 -16.74
N ILE A 131 -14.21 13.35 -17.10
CA ILE A 131 -15.12 14.48 -16.89
C ILE A 131 -15.49 15.11 -18.24
N GLY A 132 -16.76 15.45 -18.42
CA GLY A 132 -17.29 16.09 -19.62
C GLY A 132 -18.30 15.23 -20.36
N LYS A 133 -19.27 15.88 -21.00
CA LYS A 133 -20.45 15.23 -21.61
C LYS A 133 -20.14 14.37 -22.83
N LYS A 134 -19.01 14.61 -23.51
CA LYS A 134 -18.62 13.84 -24.70
C LYS A 134 -18.06 12.45 -24.39
N TRP A 135 -17.75 12.13 -23.14
CA TRP A 135 -17.32 10.78 -22.78
C TRP A 135 -18.46 9.77 -23.05
N PRO A 136 -18.16 8.53 -23.47
CA PRO A 136 -19.14 7.45 -23.52
C PRO A 136 -19.76 7.21 -22.16
N ASP A 137 -21.00 6.73 -22.10
CA ASP A 137 -21.76 6.60 -20.84
C ASP A 137 -21.04 5.71 -19.79
N ALA A 138 -20.25 4.73 -20.25
CA ALA A 138 -19.43 3.89 -19.38
C ALA A 138 -18.31 4.65 -18.64
N LEU A 139 -17.91 5.83 -19.11
CA LEU A 139 -16.85 6.66 -18.52
C LEU A 139 -17.35 8.03 -18.05
N ARG A 140 -18.43 8.56 -18.64
CA ARG A 140 -18.89 9.93 -18.42
C ARG A 140 -19.13 10.24 -16.95
N ASN A 141 -18.39 11.23 -16.45
CA ASN A 141 -18.46 11.72 -15.07
C ASN A 141 -18.24 10.63 -14.00
N LYS A 142 -17.58 9.54 -14.38
CA LYS A 142 -17.21 8.42 -13.50
C LYS A 142 -15.76 8.53 -13.06
N THR A 143 -15.49 7.97 -11.89
CA THR A 143 -14.14 7.90 -11.31
C THR A 143 -13.73 6.45 -11.17
N PHE A 144 -12.48 6.16 -11.51
CA PHE A 144 -11.89 4.83 -11.39
C PHE A 144 -10.59 4.91 -10.59
N ILE A 145 -10.26 3.86 -9.86
CA ILE A 145 -8.91 3.64 -9.36
C ILE A 145 -8.19 2.71 -10.32
N TYR A 146 -6.95 3.04 -10.62
CA TYR A 146 -6.04 2.26 -11.46
C TYR A 146 -4.86 1.76 -10.61
N LYS A 147 -4.51 0.49 -10.78
CA LYS A 147 -3.24 -0.06 -10.30
C LYS A 147 -2.17 0.20 -11.36
N GLY A 148 -1.21 1.07 -11.03
CA GLY A 148 -0.08 1.39 -11.90
C GLY A 148 0.81 0.19 -12.19
N HIS A 149 1.66 0.29 -13.20
CA HIS A 149 2.73 -0.67 -13.42
C HIS A 149 3.79 -0.58 -12.31
N GLU A 150 4.66 -1.59 -12.22
CA GLU A 150 5.77 -1.55 -11.27
C GLU A 150 6.61 -0.28 -11.50
N TRP A 151 6.85 0.45 -10.41
CA TRP A 151 7.61 1.71 -10.41
C TRP A 151 7.04 2.85 -11.26
N GLU A 152 5.78 2.73 -11.70
CA GLU A 152 5.15 3.77 -12.52
C GLU A 152 4.93 5.05 -11.69
N LYS A 153 5.46 6.17 -12.19
CA LYS A 153 5.23 7.49 -11.62
C LYS A 153 4.00 8.13 -12.23
N ILE A 154 3.38 9.06 -11.49
CA ILE A 154 2.17 9.76 -11.94
C ILE A 154 2.33 10.44 -13.31
N ALA A 155 3.51 11.01 -13.62
CA ALA A 155 3.76 11.67 -14.90
C ALA A 155 3.66 10.67 -16.07
N SER A 156 4.39 9.56 -15.99
CA SER A 156 4.36 8.49 -16.99
C SER A 156 2.97 7.86 -17.12
N PHE A 157 2.25 7.73 -16.01
CA PHE A 157 0.86 7.27 -16.01
C PHE A 157 -0.06 8.25 -16.74
N CYS A 158 0.07 9.56 -16.49
CA CYS A 158 -0.70 10.59 -17.19
C CYS A 158 -0.47 10.52 -18.70
N ASP A 159 0.78 10.43 -19.14
CA ASP A 159 1.13 10.34 -20.56
C ASP A 159 0.46 9.11 -21.19
N ARG A 160 0.57 7.95 -20.55
CA ARG A 160 -0.06 6.70 -21.01
C ARG A 160 -1.58 6.78 -21.11
N ILE A 161 -2.24 7.46 -20.19
CA ILE A 161 -3.70 7.65 -20.23
C ILE A 161 -4.11 8.63 -21.34
N LEU A 162 -3.33 9.69 -21.56
CA LEU A 162 -3.57 10.66 -22.63
C LEU A 162 -3.31 10.05 -24.01
N ASP A 163 -2.30 9.20 -24.16
CA ASP A 163 -2.03 8.46 -25.41
C ASP A 163 -3.22 7.56 -25.80
N ARG A 164 -3.94 7.03 -24.80
CA ARG A 164 -5.16 6.25 -25.03
C ARG A 164 -6.38 7.11 -25.40
N HIS A 165 -6.35 8.39 -25.07
CA HIS A 165 -7.44 9.35 -25.25
C HIS A 165 -6.89 10.70 -25.75
N PRO A 166 -6.40 10.77 -27.01
CA PRO A 166 -5.67 11.93 -27.53
C PRO A 166 -6.49 13.23 -27.56
N ASP A 167 -7.82 13.13 -27.67
CA ASP A 167 -8.74 14.28 -27.67
C ASP A 167 -9.00 14.87 -26.26
N SER A 168 -8.44 14.25 -25.21
CA SER A 168 -8.69 14.64 -23.83
C SER A 168 -7.61 15.55 -23.25
N LYS A 169 -8.01 16.43 -22.31
CA LYS A 169 -7.12 17.37 -21.62
C LYS A 169 -6.91 16.96 -20.18
N LEU A 170 -5.67 17.00 -19.72
CA LEU A 170 -5.33 16.72 -18.32
C LEU A 170 -5.74 17.88 -17.41
N LEU A 171 -6.64 17.61 -16.47
CA LEU A 171 -6.99 18.51 -15.39
C LEU A 171 -6.01 18.29 -14.21
N ARG A 172 -5.10 19.25 -14.01
CA ARG A 172 -4.05 19.17 -12.97
C ARG A 172 -4.55 19.49 -11.56
N GLN A 173 -5.68 20.18 -11.45
CA GLN A 173 -6.28 20.50 -10.16
C GLN A 173 -6.84 19.22 -9.55
N ALA A 174 -6.53 18.97 -8.27
CA ALA A 174 -7.04 17.81 -7.53
C ALA A 174 -8.48 18.00 -7.01
N GLN A 175 -9.00 19.23 -7.06
CA GLN A 175 -10.36 19.55 -6.63
C GLN A 175 -11.40 18.90 -7.55
N PRO A 176 -12.57 18.50 -7.01
CA PRO A 176 -13.70 18.13 -7.85
C PRO A 176 -14.00 19.26 -8.85
N PRO A 177 -14.14 18.96 -10.15
CA PRO A 177 -14.50 19.95 -11.15
C PRO A 177 -15.90 20.50 -10.86
N GLY A 178 -16.11 21.80 -11.07
CA GLY A 178 -17.44 22.41 -11.01
C GLY A 178 -18.35 21.92 -12.14
N ASP A 179 -19.66 22.12 -11.98
CA ASP A 179 -20.67 21.58 -12.91
C ASP A 179 -20.52 22.10 -14.35
N GLU A 180 -20.01 23.33 -14.53
CA GLU A 180 -19.69 23.88 -15.86
C GLU A 180 -18.68 23.02 -16.64
N ILE A 181 -17.68 22.46 -15.96
CA ILE A 181 -16.67 21.59 -16.57
C ILE A 181 -17.26 20.20 -16.82
N ARG A 182 -18.13 19.72 -15.93
CA ARG A 182 -18.77 18.40 -16.01
C ARG A 182 -19.78 18.31 -17.16
N GLU A 183 -20.55 19.37 -17.37
CA GLU A 183 -21.53 19.48 -18.45
C GLU A 183 -20.93 20.04 -19.76
N GLY A 184 -19.66 20.45 -19.72
CA GLY A 184 -18.93 20.96 -20.86
C GLY A 184 -18.73 19.93 -21.98
N ASN A 185 -18.49 20.45 -23.18
CA ASN A 185 -18.22 19.66 -24.39
C ASN A 185 -16.76 19.22 -24.56
N THR A 186 -15.88 19.59 -23.63
CA THR A 186 -14.46 19.22 -23.65
C THR A 186 -14.25 17.94 -22.84
N LEU A 187 -13.43 17.02 -23.36
CA LEU A 187 -13.05 15.81 -22.65
C LEU A 187 -11.92 16.13 -21.67
N TYR A 188 -12.17 15.98 -20.38
CA TYR A 188 -11.15 16.12 -19.35
C TYR A 188 -10.84 14.78 -18.69
N VAL A 189 -9.56 14.59 -18.37
CA VAL A 189 -9.08 13.51 -17.51
C VAL A 189 -8.41 14.13 -16.29
N GLN A 190 -8.86 13.76 -15.10
CA GLN A 190 -8.26 14.19 -13.85
C GLN A 190 -7.52 13.02 -13.21
N VAL A 191 -6.22 13.16 -12.98
CA VAL A 191 -5.38 12.11 -12.38
C VAL A 191 -4.84 12.57 -11.03
N THR A 192 -4.91 11.71 -10.02
CA THR A 192 -4.33 11.99 -8.69
C THR A 192 -3.79 10.70 -8.08
N SER A 193 -2.63 10.78 -7.41
CA SER A 193 -2.09 9.64 -6.66
C SER A 193 -2.93 9.38 -5.41
N VAL A 194 -3.23 8.11 -5.15
CA VAL A 194 -4.00 7.69 -3.97
C VAL A 194 -3.23 6.64 -3.19
N LYS A 195 -3.50 6.56 -1.90
CA LYS A 195 -2.95 5.53 -1.02
C LYS A 195 -4.03 4.51 -0.68
N PRO A 196 -3.72 3.21 -0.72
CA PRO A 196 -4.61 2.20 -0.16
C PRO A 196 -4.79 2.40 1.35
N GLU A 197 -6.00 2.12 1.83
CA GLU A 197 -6.38 2.17 3.24
C GLU A 197 -6.72 0.75 3.70
N GLN A 198 -6.03 0.29 4.75
CA GLN A 198 -6.22 -1.05 5.31
C GLN A 198 -6.27 -0.94 6.83
N ASP A 199 -7.19 -1.69 7.45
CA ASP A 199 -7.25 -1.78 8.91
C ASP A 199 -6.15 -2.72 9.43
N TRP A 200 -5.25 -2.17 10.24
CA TRP A 200 -4.12 -2.88 10.86
C TRP A 200 -4.39 -3.20 12.34
N SER A 201 -5.64 -3.31 12.74
CA SER A 201 -6.04 -3.69 14.10
C SER A 201 -5.42 -5.02 14.56
N LYS A 202 -5.17 -5.95 13.63
CA LYS A 202 -4.47 -7.21 13.91
C LYS A 202 -2.95 -7.03 13.84
N LYS A 203 -2.25 -7.58 14.84
CA LYS A 203 -0.77 -7.66 14.83
C LYS A 203 -0.32 -8.68 13.77
N VAL A 204 0.16 -8.17 12.64
CA VAL A 204 0.66 -8.96 11.51
C VAL A 204 2.16 -8.71 11.36
N PRO A 205 3.00 -9.75 11.12
CA PRO A 205 4.43 -9.56 10.89
C PRO A 205 4.71 -8.58 9.73
N PRO A 206 5.78 -7.77 9.79
CA PRO A 206 6.06 -6.74 8.78
C PRO A 206 6.14 -7.26 7.33
N PHE A 207 6.72 -8.45 7.12
CA PHE A 207 6.87 -9.05 5.78
C PHE A 207 5.53 -9.49 5.16
N VAL A 208 4.57 -9.90 5.99
CA VAL A 208 3.19 -10.19 5.55
C VAL A 208 2.44 -8.89 5.32
N ARG A 209 2.58 -7.95 6.26
CA ARG A 209 1.93 -6.64 6.23
C ARG A 209 2.23 -5.86 4.94
N SER A 210 3.48 -5.83 4.50
CA SER A 210 3.88 -5.09 3.29
C SER A 210 3.03 -5.49 2.06
N TYR A 211 2.73 -6.78 1.90
CA TYR A 211 1.89 -7.24 0.79
C TYR A 211 0.46 -6.69 0.87
N PHE A 212 -0.16 -6.77 2.05
CA PHE A 212 -1.55 -6.32 2.28
C PHE A 212 -1.68 -4.79 2.37
N GLU A 213 -0.57 -4.05 2.45
CA GLU A 213 -0.57 -2.59 2.29
C GLU A 213 -0.89 -2.20 0.85
N GLY A 214 -0.35 -2.92 -0.13
CA GLY A 214 -0.59 -2.66 -1.56
C GLY A 214 -1.61 -3.58 -2.24
N ASN A 215 -2.01 -4.70 -1.62
CA ASN A 215 -2.81 -5.76 -2.25
C ASN A 215 -3.94 -6.24 -1.35
N GLU A 216 -4.95 -6.88 -1.95
CA GLU A 216 -6.25 -7.22 -1.36
C GLU A 216 -7.04 -6.01 -0.85
N VAL A 217 -6.81 -4.85 -1.48
CA VAL A 217 -7.36 -3.54 -1.10
C VAL A 217 -8.50 -3.10 -2.02
N CYS A 218 -9.51 -2.44 -1.45
CA CYS A 218 -10.60 -1.79 -2.19
C CYS A 218 -10.94 -0.38 -1.66
N VAL A 219 -10.24 0.07 -0.62
CA VAL A 219 -10.43 1.38 -0.02
C VAL A 219 -9.16 2.19 -0.25
N PHE A 220 -9.33 3.43 -0.69
CA PHE A 220 -8.24 4.33 -1.05
C PHE A 220 -8.50 5.69 -0.46
N SER A 221 -7.43 6.46 -0.20
CA SER A 221 -7.56 7.84 0.20
C SER A 221 -6.62 8.78 -0.55
N VAL A 222 -7.06 10.02 -0.66
CA VAL A 222 -6.25 11.15 -1.06
C VAL A 222 -6.41 12.24 0.00
N THR A 223 -5.30 12.89 0.31
CA THR A 223 -5.24 13.93 1.34
C THR A 223 -4.69 15.20 0.72
N ARG A 224 -5.36 16.33 0.97
CA ARG A 224 -4.99 17.63 0.40
C ARG A 224 -5.00 18.72 1.48
N PRO A 225 -3.90 19.44 1.68
CA PRO A 225 -3.90 20.61 2.55
C PRO A 225 -4.60 21.80 1.88
N PHE A 226 -5.32 22.59 2.66
CA PHE A 226 -5.90 23.86 2.24
C PHE A 226 -5.90 24.86 3.41
N LYS A 227 -5.84 26.16 3.10
CA LYS A 227 -5.91 27.20 4.12
C LYS A 227 -7.36 27.62 4.35
N LYS A 228 -7.83 27.54 5.59
CA LYS A 228 -9.16 28.04 6.02
C LYS A 228 -8.94 29.20 6.97
N LYS A 229 -9.27 30.42 6.54
CA LYS A 229 -9.17 31.60 7.41
C LYS A 229 -10.17 31.44 8.56
N LEU A 230 -9.69 31.38 9.80
CA LEU A 230 -10.57 31.53 10.95
C LEU A 230 -11.10 32.97 11.01
N ARG A 231 -12.31 33.15 11.55
CA ARG A 231 -12.87 34.48 11.78
C ARG A 231 -11.89 35.29 12.65
N PRO A 232 -11.56 36.53 12.30
CA PRO A 232 -10.69 37.35 13.13
C PRO A 232 -11.33 37.52 14.51
N ASN A 233 -10.62 37.13 15.57
CA ASN A 233 -11.01 37.48 16.93
C ASN A 233 -10.73 38.98 17.11
N PRO A 234 -11.74 39.83 17.37
CA PRO A 234 -11.54 41.28 17.54
C PRO A 234 -10.62 41.64 18.73
N ALA A 235 -10.26 40.68 19.60
CA ALA A 235 -9.36 40.87 20.73
C ALA A 235 -7.86 40.64 20.43
N LYS A 236 -7.46 40.16 19.24
CA LYS A 236 -6.05 39.92 18.90
C LYS A 236 -5.39 41.16 18.28
N THR A 237 -4.63 41.90 19.08
CA THR A 237 -3.70 42.94 18.62
C THR A 237 -2.60 42.31 17.76
N THR A 238 -2.50 42.80 16.52
CA THR A 238 -1.66 42.35 15.39
C THR A 238 -0.16 42.51 15.60
N GLN A 239 0.48 41.74 16.48
CA GLN A 239 1.95 41.73 16.60
C GLN A 239 2.64 40.36 16.51
N GLN A 240 1.91 39.25 16.42
CA GLN A 240 2.52 37.95 16.10
C GLN A 240 2.33 37.60 14.62
N PRO A 241 3.36 37.11 13.92
CA PRO A 241 3.19 36.59 12.57
C PRO A 241 2.09 35.51 12.59
N PRO A 242 1.17 35.50 11.61
CA PRO A 242 0.09 34.54 11.59
C PRO A 242 0.67 33.14 11.62
N ASN A 243 0.30 32.36 12.63
CA ASN A 243 0.80 31.00 12.80
C ASN A 243 0.16 30.13 11.70
N GLU A 244 0.85 29.99 10.56
CA GLU A 244 0.31 29.35 9.34
C GLU A 244 -0.22 27.93 9.59
N PHE A 245 0.26 27.27 10.65
CA PHE A 245 -0.22 25.99 11.12
C PHE A 245 -1.68 26.01 11.60
N LEU A 246 -2.12 27.08 12.26
CA LEU A 246 -3.51 27.21 12.75
C LEU A 246 -4.53 27.37 11.62
N GLU A 247 -4.08 27.73 10.42
CA GLU A 247 -4.93 27.87 9.23
C GLU A 247 -4.85 26.66 8.31
N LEU A 248 -3.95 25.70 8.58
CA LEU A 248 -3.68 24.55 7.71
C LEU A 248 -4.64 23.39 7.98
N TRP A 249 -5.77 23.41 7.28
CA TRP A 249 -6.74 22.33 7.27
C TRP A 249 -6.37 21.28 6.24
N THR A 250 -6.87 20.08 6.43
CA THR A 250 -6.59 18.96 5.54
C THR A 250 -7.90 18.32 5.11
N GLU A 251 -8.13 18.22 3.81
CA GLU A 251 -9.26 17.50 3.24
C GLU A 251 -8.80 16.07 2.91
N LYS A 252 -9.40 15.07 3.56
CA LYS A 252 -9.17 13.65 3.26
C LYS A 252 -10.39 13.09 2.54
N THR A 253 -10.21 12.63 1.30
CA THR A 253 -11.25 11.94 0.54
C THR A 253 -10.96 10.45 0.54
N VAL A 254 -11.88 9.66 1.08
CA VAL A 254 -11.84 8.19 1.09
C VAL A 254 -12.76 7.67 -0.01
N MET A 255 -12.29 6.70 -0.79
CA MET A 255 -12.95 6.12 -1.95
C MET A 255 -13.00 4.61 -1.81
N VAL A 256 -14.12 4.00 -2.19
CA VAL A 256 -14.31 2.55 -2.20
C VAL A 256 -14.59 2.12 -3.63
N THR A 257 -13.84 1.13 -4.10
CA THR A 257 -13.98 0.56 -5.43
C THR A 257 -14.92 -0.63 -5.44
N GLU A 258 -15.55 -0.88 -6.58
CA GLU A 258 -16.42 -2.06 -6.81
C GLU A 258 -15.68 -3.37 -6.57
N ASN A 259 -14.47 -3.50 -7.11
CA ASN A 259 -13.64 -4.69 -7.02
C ASN A 259 -12.38 -4.42 -6.19
N ARG A 260 -11.84 -5.47 -5.57
CA ARG A 260 -10.54 -5.46 -4.89
C ARG A 260 -9.40 -5.57 -5.90
N PHE A 261 -8.23 -5.05 -5.52
CA PHE A 261 -6.99 -5.18 -6.26
C PHE A 261 -6.02 -6.14 -5.56
N PRO A 262 -5.26 -6.97 -6.29
CA PRO A 262 -5.39 -7.21 -7.73
C PRO A 262 -6.71 -7.94 -8.06
N GLY A 263 -7.22 -7.74 -9.27
CA GLY A 263 -8.43 -8.38 -9.78
C GLY A 263 -8.32 -8.59 -11.29
N LEU A 264 -9.40 -8.98 -11.97
CA LEU A 264 -9.36 -9.25 -13.42
C LEU A 264 -8.83 -8.06 -14.24
N LEU A 265 -9.15 -6.85 -13.82
CA LEU A 265 -8.73 -5.61 -14.48
C LEU A 265 -7.85 -4.79 -13.54
N ARG A 266 -6.89 -4.06 -14.10
CA ARG A 266 -6.06 -3.08 -13.38
C ARG A 266 -6.77 -1.77 -13.10
N ARG A 267 -8.10 -1.73 -13.24
CA ARG A 267 -8.94 -0.60 -12.87
C ARG A 267 -10.28 -1.08 -12.32
N SER A 268 -10.84 -0.31 -11.41
CA SER A 268 -12.18 -0.53 -10.86
C SER A 268 -12.89 0.79 -10.65
N GLU A 269 -14.20 0.81 -10.90
CA GLU A 269 -15.03 1.99 -10.67
C GLU A 269 -15.11 2.30 -9.18
N VAL A 270 -15.10 3.59 -8.83
CA VAL A 270 -15.37 4.08 -7.49
C VAL A 270 -16.88 4.14 -7.31
N ILE A 271 -17.41 3.27 -6.45
CA ILE A 271 -18.86 3.16 -6.17
C ILE A 271 -19.30 4.04 -4.99
N TYR A 272 -18.35 4.42 -4.14
CA TYR A 272 -18.62 5.28 -2.99
C TYR A 272 -17.40 6.15 -2.68
N HIS A 273 -17.64 7.38 -2.25
CA HIS A 273 -16.61 8.25 -1.72
C HIS A 273 -17.15 9.17 -0.63
N LYS A 274 -16.29 9.54 0.31
CA LYS A 274 -16.60 10.47 1.39
C LYS A 274 -15.42 11.40 1.61
N THR A 275 -15.70 12.68 1.71
CA THR A 275 -14.72 13.71 2.04
C THR A 275 -14.91 14.14 3.48
N VAL A 276 -13.81 14.22 4.23
CA VAL A 276 -13.77 14.70 5.61
C VAL A 276 -12.72 15.80 5.73
N GLU A 277 -13.08 16.87 6.45
CA GLU A 277 -12.14 17.93 6.82
C GLU A 277 -11.50 17.59 8.17
N LEU A 278 -10.17 17.70 8.24
CA LEU A 278 -9.36 17.54 9.43
C LEU A 278 -8.79 18.90 9.82
N SER A 279 -9.06 19.29 11.06
CA SER A 279 -8.54 20.52 11.66
C SER A 279 -7.02 20.43 11.89
N PRO A 280 -6.34 21.57 12.05
CA PRO A 280 -4.90 21.61 12.33
C PRO A 280 -4.47 20.78 13.55
N VAL A 281 -5.26 20.78 14.63
CA VAL A 281 -4.95 19.99 15.83
C VAL A 281 -5.08 18.49 15.57
N GLU A 282 -6.10 18.06 14.81
CA GLU A 282 -6.25 16.67 14.39
C GLU A 282 -5.08 16.22 13.49
N ASN A 283 -4.63 17.09 12.58
CA ASN A 283 -3.45 16.83 11.76
C ASN A 283 -2.18 16.68 12.61
N ALA A 284 -2.00 17.51 13.63
CA ALA A 284 -0.88 17.41 14.56
C ALA A 284 -0.92 16.09 15.36
N VAL A 285 -2.10 15.69 15.85
CA VAL A 285 -2.29 14.40 16.55
C VAL A 285 -1.92 13.23 15.64
N ILE A 286 -2.46 13.19 14.42
CA ILE A 286 -2.18 12.12 13.45
C ILE A 286 -0.69 12.08 13.12
N ALA A 287 -0.05 13.24 12.91
CA ALA A 287 1.38 13.33 12.65
C ALA A 287 2.21 12.76 13.80
N MET A 288 1.87 13.09 15.05
CA MET A 288 2.55 12.57 16.24
C MET A 288 2.38 11.06 16.40
N ILE A 289 1.15 10.55 16.29
CA ILE A 289 0.87 9.10 16.41
C ILE A 289 1.61 8.31 15.32
N ASN A 290 1.59 8.79 14.07
CA ASN A 290 2.29 8.15 12.97
C ASN A 290 3.81 8.15 13.20
N LYS A 291 4.37 9.26 13.68
CA LYS A 291 5.79 9.36 13.96
C LYS A 291 6.22 8.42 15.09
N ASN A 292 5.43 8.34 16.16
CA ASN A 292 5.63 7.39 17.26
C ASN A 292 5.64 5.95 16.75
N ARG A 293 4.65 5.58 15.93
CA ARG A 293 4.54 4.25 15.32
C ARG A 293 5.73 3.92 14.43
N GLU A 294 6.19 4.87 13.62
CA GLU A 294 7.36 4.74 12.76
C GLU A 294 8.62 4.40 13.59
N ILE A 295 8.90 5.21 14.62
CA ILE A 295 10.08 5.03 15.48
C ILE A 295 10.01 3.69 16.22
N SER A 296 8.87 3.35 16.81
CA SER A 296 8.69 2.06 17.49
C SER A 296 8.86 0.87 16.55
N SER A 297 8.32 0.96 15.31
CA SER A 297 8.48 -0.11 14.31
C SER A 297 9.94 -0.28 13.88
N LEU A 298 10.69 0.82 13.75
CA LEU A 298 12.12 0.76 13.46
C LEU A 298 12.89 0.15 14.63
N ALA A 299 12.60 0.55 15.87
CA ALA A 299 13.24 -0.01 17.06
C ALA A 299 13.12 -1.54 17.10
N VAL A 300 11.89 -2.08 16.94
CA VAL A 300 11.63 -3.53 16.91
C VAL A 300 12.36 -4.21 15.74
N LYS A 301 12.35 -3.60 14.55
CA LYS A 301 13.04 -4.15 13.37
C LYS A 301 14.54 -4.29 13.62
N TYR A 302 15.18 -3.24 14.10
CA TYR A 302 16.63 -3.22 14.29
C TYR A 302 17.08 -4.07 15.48
N GLU A 303 16.26 -4.17 16.53
CA GLU A 303 16.50 -5.10 17.64
C GLU A 303 16.43 -6.57 17.18
N ALA A 304 15.44 -6.93 16.36
CA ALA A 304 15.33 -8.28 15.80
C ALA A 304 16.52 -8.64 14.89
N ILE A 305 16.99 -7.68 14.07
CA ILE A 305 18.17 -7.89 13.23
C ILE A 305 19.42 -8.08 14.09
N ALA A 306 19.60 -7.27 15.12
CA ALA A 306 20.71 -7.40 16.05
C ALA A 306 20.73 -8.76 16.76
N ALA A 307 19.58 -9.20 17.27
CA ALA A 307 19.44 -10.50 17.91
C ALA A 307 19.72 -11.66 16.94
N ALA A 308 19.29 -11.54 15.68
CA ALA A 308 19.57 -12.55 14.64
C ALA A 308 21.07 -12.61 14.28
N GLU A 309 21.75 -11.46 14.24
CA GLU A 309 23.22 -11.41 14.03
C GLU A 309 23.98 -12.05 15.20
N GLU A 310 23.56 -11.79 16.45
CA GLU A 310 24.16 -12.42 17.64
C GLU A 310 23.91 -13.93 17.75
N ALA A 311 22.78 -14.42 17.21
CA ALA A 311 22.49 -15.85 17.16
C ALA A 311 23.32 -16.56 16.08
N LYS A 312 23.53 -15.92 14.92
CA LYS A 312 24.37 -16.44 13.85
C LYS A 312 25.85 -16.50 14.25
N SER A 313 26.37 -15.47 14.92
CA SER A 313 27.76 -15.44 15.40
C SER A 313 28.05 -16.55 16.42
N ARG A 314 27.07 -16.92 17.26
CA ARG A 314 27.16 -18.06 18.20
C ARG A 314 27.12 -19.43 17.51
N THR A 315 26.58 -19.52 16.30
CA THR A 315 26.47 -20.79 15.56
C THR A 315 27.66 -20.99 14.62
N GLU A 316 28.19 -19.91 14.02
CA GLU A 316 29.37 -19.91 13.14
C GLU A 316 30.69 -20.22 13.86
N SER A 317 30.75 -20.06 15.19
CA SER A 317 31.89 -20.48 16.02
C SER A 317 32.12 -22.00 16.07
N SER A 318 31.25 -22.82 15.46
CA SER A 318 31.37 -24.29 15.41
C SER A 318 31.84 -24.88 14.07
N GLY A 319 32.19 -24.06 13.07
CA GLY A 319 32.91 -24.53 11.88
C GLY A 319 32.34 -24.09 10.53
N MET A 320 33.17 -23.33 9.81
CA MET A 320 33.23 -23.13 8.34
C MET A 320 32.39 -22.01 7.68
N LYS A 321 33.15 -21.18 6.94
CA LYS A 321 32.82 -20.17 5.89
C LYS A 321 32.28 -18.81 6.33
N VAL A 322 33.23 -17.87 6.41
CA VAL A 322 33.05 -16.41 6.36
C VAL A 322 32.37 -16.03 5.05
N THR A 323 31.04 -15.86 5.08
CA THR A 323 30.36 -15.05 4.06
C THR A 323 30.49 -13.59 4.49
N ALA A 324 30.86 -12.72 3.55
CA ALA A 324 31.15 -11.32 3.84
C ALA A 324 29.94 -10.64 4.52
N LYS A 325 30.15 -10.19 5.77
CA LYS A 325 29.18 -9.46 6.59
C LYS A 325 28.70 -8.22 5.84
N GLN A 326 27.49 -8.24 5.28
CA GLN A 326 26.89 -7.00 4.80
C GLN A 326 26.67 -6.08 6.02
N PRO A 327 27.19 -4.84 6.01
CA PRO A 327 27.02 -3.93 7.12
C PRO A 327 25.54 -3.54 7.25
N LEU A 328 24.98 -3.68 8.46
CA LEU A 328 23.63 -3.23 8.78
C LEU A 328 23.49 -1.74 8.46
N ASN A 329 22.61 -1.41 7.51
CA ASN A 329 22.32 -0.02 7.18
C ASN A 329 21.46 0.61 8.26
N ILE A 330 22.07 1.29 9.23
CA ILE A 330 21.38 1.98 10.34
C ILE A 330 20.78 3.35 9.95
N ASN A 331 21.12 3.89 8.77
CA ASN A 331 20.75 5.25 8.39
C ASN A 331 19.25 5.56 8.51
N PRO A 332 18.32 4.69 8.05
CA PRO A 332 16.89 4.94 8.20
C PRO A 332 16.46 5.12 9.67
N PHE A 333 17.06 4.33 10.57
CA PHE A 333 16.78 4.40 12.00
C PHE A 333 17.28 5.71 12.60
N THR A 334 18.53 6.07 12.32
CA THR A 334 19.16 7.30 12.80
C THR A 334 18.44 8.54 12.27
N MET A 335 18.07 8.56 10.98
CA MET A 335 17.33 9.67 10.37
C MET A 335 15.95 9.86 11.01
N SER A 336 15.21 8.76 11.23
CA SER A 336 13.88 8.85 11.83
C SER A 336 13.92 9.35 13.27
N LEU A 337 14.90 8.90 14.05
CA LEU A 337 15.12 9.32 15.44
C LEU A 337 15.59 10.78 15.53
N ASN A 338 16.57 11.17 14.71
CA ASN A 338 17.04 12.54 14.65
C ASN A 338 15.91 13.50 14.23
N GLY A 339 15.09 13.14 13.25
CA GLY A 339 13.96 13.96 12.81
C GLY A 339 12.83 14.10 13.83
N ALA A 340 12.76 13.21 14.83
CA ALA A 340 11.80 13.31 15.92
C ALA A 340 12.28 14.25 17.04
N VAL A 341 13.58 14.20 17.36
CA VAL A 341 14.20 15.04 18.39
C VAL A 341 14.53 16.43 17.88
N ASP A 342 15.00 16.54 16.64
CA ASP A 342 15.32 17.78 15.96
C ASP A 342 14.57 17.83 14.64
N ALA A 343 13.51 18.62 14.59
CA ALA A 343 12.65 18.79 13.42
C ALA A 343 12.94 20.14 12.71
N PRO A 344 14.07 20.28 12.00
CA PRO A 344 14.55 21.57 11.49
C PRO A 344 13.66 22.18 10.40
N VAL A 345 12.79 21.39 9.76
CA VAL A 345 11.97 21.83 8.62
C VAL A 345 10.55 22.22 9.02
N ASN A 346 9.92 21.47 9.94
CA ASN A 346 8.51 21.65 10.30
C ASN A 346 8.32 22.23 11.71
N GLY A 347 9.40 22.53 12.44
CA GLY A 347 9.36 23.12 13.79
C GLY A 347 8.93 22.19 14.92
N GLY A 348 8.47 20.97 14.61
CA GLY A 348 8.35 19.85 15.54
C GLY A 348 7.38 20.04 16.71
N VAL A 349 7.63 19.30 17.79
CA VAL A 349 6.84 19.35 19.03
C VAL A 349 6.73 20.76 19.62
N PRO A 350 7.80 21.59 19.66
CA PRO A 350 7.69 22.97 20.17
C PRO A 350 6.61 23.80 19.46
N MET A 351 6.47 23.65 18.14
CA MET A 351 5.43 24.35 17.39
C MET A 351 4.01 23.88 17.75
N TYR A 352 3.82 22.59 17.99
CA TYR A 352 2.53 22.08 18.45
C TYR A 352 2.19 22.56 19.86
N LYS A 353 3.19 22.63 20.76
CA LYS A 353 3.03 23.16 22.12
C LYS A 353 2.58 24.62 22.10
N THR A 354 3.23 25.48 21.29
CA THR A 354 2.88 26.90 21.20
C THR A 354 1.58 27.17 20.44
N ALA A 355 1.23 26.34 19.46
CA ALA A 355 0.03 26.54 18.64
C ALA A 355 -1.26 26.01 19.32
N PHE A 356 -1.20 24.83 19.96
CA PHE A 356 -2.40 24.10 20.37
C PHE A 356 -2.53 23.85 21.87
N LEU A 357 -1.43 23.91 22.64
CA LEU A 357 -1.45 23.62 24.08
C LEU A 357 -1.52 24.88 24.95
N SER A 358 -1.82 26.04 24.38
CA SER A 358 -2.01 27.28 25.14
C SER A 358 -3.43 27.40 25.70
N GLU A 359 -3.57 28.04 26.85
CA GLU A 359 -4.87 28.28 27.50
C GLU A 359 -5.80 29.14 26.63
N GLU A 360 -5.22 30.06 25.85
CA GLU A 360 -5.99 30.89 24.91
C GLU A 360 -6.62 30.05 23.80
N TYR A 361 -5.92 29.03 23.29
CA TYR A 361 -6.43 28.17 22.23
C TYR A 361 -7.62 27.33 22.71
N LEU A 362 -7.53 26.76 23.92
CA LEU A 362 -8.62 25.98 24.52
C LEU A 362 -9.84 26.84 24.83
N THR A 363 -9.63 28.08 25.29
CA THR A 363 -10.72 29.03 25.52
C THR A 363 -11.44 29.39 24.23
N GLU A 364 -10.70 29.54 23.12
CA GLU A 364 -11.27 29.84 21.79
C GLU A 364 -11.92 28.61 21.11
N ASN A 365 -11.52 27.38 21.47
CA ASN A 365 -11.94 26.15 20.80
C ASN A 365 -12.30 25.03 21.81
N PRO A 366 -13.37 25.21 22.63
CA PRO A 366 -13.74 24.24 23.66
C PRO A 366 -14.13 22.87 23.08
N ASP A 367 -14.62 22.81 21.83
CA ASP A 367 -14.95 21.57 21.13
C ASP A 367 -13.72 20.72 20.76
N LYS A 368 -12.51 21.27 20.91
CA LYS A 368 -11.24 20.61 20.58
C LYS A 368 -10.47 20.12 21.80
N GLU A 369 -11.03 20.23 23.00
CA GLU A 369 -10.37 19.83 24.26
C GLU A 369 -9.88 18.37 24.22
N GLU A 370 -10.71 17.43 23.74
CA GLU A 370 -10.33 16.02 23.61
C GLU A 370 -9.12 15.83 22.67
N MET A 371 -9.06 16.57 21.56
CA MET A 371 -7.96 16.48 20.59
C MET A 371 -6.67 17.07 21.16
N VAL A 372 -6.77 18.17 21.92
CA VAL A 372 -5.63 18.77 22.62
C VAL A 372 -5.09 17.83 23.70
N ALA A 373 -5.97 17.17 24.46
CA ALA A 373 -5.58 16.16 25.44
C ALA A 373 -4.88 14.97 24.78
N LEU A 374 -5.41 14.49 23.65
CA LEU A 374 -4.79 13.40 22.88
C LEU A 374 -3.43 13.81 22.29
N LEU A 375 -3.28 15.05 21.83
CA LEU A 375 -2.01 15.59 21.35
C LEU A 375 -0.96 15.60 22.46
N ARG A 376 -1.33 16.09 23.66
CA ARG A 376 -0.46 16.09 24.83
C ARG A 376 0.00 14.68 25.18
N LYS A 377 -0.94 13.74 25.29
CA LYS A 377 -0.64 12.32 25.54
C LYS A 377 0.31 11.74 24.49
N SER A 378 0.09 12.04 23.21
CA SER A 378 0.93 11.55 22.10
C SER A 378 2.36 12.11 22.15
N ILE A 379 2.52 13.35 22.63
CA ILE A 379 3.84 13.97 22.88
C ILE A 379 4.54 13.28 24.05
N ASP A 380 3.84 13.04 25.15
CA ASP A 380 4.41 12.36 26.33
C ASP A 380 4.82 10.93 26.00
N GLU A 381 4.01 10.19 25.23
CA GLU A 381 4.35 8.87 24.69
C GLU A 381 5.59 8.91 23.80
N GLN A 382 5.76 9.96 22.99
CA GLN A 382 6.92 10.09 22.10
C GLN A 382 8.23 10.16 22.89
N VAL A 383 8.26 10.89 24.01
CA VAL A 383 9.45 10.98 24.88
C VAL A 383 9.87 9.60 25.37
N GLN A 384 8.92 8.79 25.85
CA GLN A 384 9.18 7.42 26.32
C GLN A 384 9.68 6.50 25.19
N ILE A 385 9.06 6.61 24.01
CA ILE A 385 9.47 5.85 22.83
C ILE A 385 10.90 6.22 22.43
N ILE A 386 11.23 7.52 22.35
CA ILE A 386 12.56 8.00 21.98
C ILE A 386 13.60 7.51 22.99
N ALA A 387 13.33 7.62 24.30
CA ALA A 387 14.25 7.16 25.34
C ALA A 387 14.59 5.66 25.19
N THR A 388 13.56 4.82 25.02
CA THR A 388 13.74 3.37 24.80
C THR A 388 14.48 3.09 23.50
N THR A 389 14.15 3.82 22.44
CA THR A 389 14.73 3.65 21.11
C THR A 389 16.20 4.06 21.06
N LEU A 390 16.60 5.09 21.81
CA LEU A 390 17.99 5.53 21.93
C LEU A 390 18.88 4.44 22.51
N VAL A 391 18.39 3.69 23.51
CA VAL A 391 19.11 2.53 24.08
C VAL A 391 19.36 1.46 23.02
N THR A 392 18.36 1.18 22.19
CA THR A 392 18.53 0.23 21.07
C THR A 392 19.52 0.77 20.03
N HIS A 393 19.43 2.05 19.69
CA HIS A 393 20.33 2.69 18.73
C HIS A 393 21.79 2.72 19.22
N GLU A 394 22.03 2.94 20.51
CA GLU A 394 23.37 2.95 21.11
C GLU A 394 24.13 1.64 20.88
N LYS A 395 23.41 0.51 20.95
CA LYS A 395 23.98 -0.83 20.73
C LYS A 395 24.41 -1.06 19.27
N LEU A 396 23.78 -0.37 18.32
CA LEU A 396 23.90 -0.65 16.89
C LEU A 396 24.70 0.39 16.11
N VAL A 397 24.88 1.59 16.67
CA VAL A 397 25.51 2.71 15.97
C VAL A 397 27.00 2.45 15.68
N PRO A 398 27.45 2.59 14.42
CA PRO A 398 28.86 2.42 14.08
C PRO A 398 29.70 3.56 14.68
N PRO A 399 31.00 3.35 14.92
CA PRO A 399 31.90 4.36 15.50
C PRO A 399 31.84 5.73 14.79
N ALA A 400 31.74 5.73 13.45
CA ALA A 400 31.65 6.93 12.64
C ALA A 400 30.40 7.79 12.91
N MET A 401 29.30 7.19 13.36
CA MET A 401 28.02 7.89 13.62
C MET A 401 27.79 8.16 15.12
N ARG A 402 28.71 7.77 16.01
CA ARG A 402 28.60 8.05 17.45
C ARG A 402 28.50 9.54 17.80
N PRO A 403 29.23 10.47 17.14
CA PRO A 403 29.05 11.90 17.39
C PRO A 403 27.61 12.36 17.16
N LEU A 404 26.96 11.85 16.11
CA LEU A 404 25.56 12.15 15.81
C LEU A 404 24.62 11.58 16.89
N HIS A 405 24.83 10.33 17.31
CA HIS A 405 24.05 9.74 18.40
C HIS A 405 24.15 10.54 19.70
N SER A 406 25.36 10.97 20.09
CA SER A 406 25.56 11.82 21.27
C SER A 406 24.85 13.17 21.15
N ASN A 407 24.79 13.74 19.95
CA ASN A 407 24.04 14.98 19.70
C ASN A 407 22.53 14.78 19.84
N ILE A 408 21.99 13.64 19.39
CA ILE A 408 20.57 13.31 19.55
C ILE A 408 20.22 13.20 21.05
N ILE A 409 21.03 12.50 21.85
CA ILE A 409 20.83 12.39 23.31
C ILE A 409 20.83 13.77 23.99
N LYS A 410 21.79 14.64 23.63
CA LYS A 410 21.87 15.99 24.20
C LYS A 410 20.60 16.79 23.92
N ARG A 411 20.05 16.66 22.71
CA ARG A 411 18.86 17.40 22.28
C ARG A 411 17.56 16.85 22.87
N GLU A 412 17.47 15.54 23.05
CA GLU A 412 16.35 14.90 23.74
C GLU A 412 16.23 15.44 25.17
N ARG A 413 17.34 15.53 25.90
CA ARG A 413 17.36 16.09 27.27
C ARG A 413 17.04 17.58 27.37
N SER A 414 17.14 18.32 26.26
CA SER A 414 16.86 19.76 26.23
C SER A 414 15.47 20.13 25.72
N SER A 415 14.71 19.14 25.20
CA SER A 415 13.39 19.32 24.57
C SER A 415 12.25 18.90 25.51
#